data_AF-A0A816MYC4-F1
#
_entry.id   AF-A0A816MYC4-F1
#
_cell.length_a   1.000
_cell.length_b   1.000
_cell.length_c   1.000
_cell.angle_alpha   90.00
_cell.angle_beta   90.00
_cell.angle_gamma   90.00
#
_symmetry.space_group_name_H-M   'P 1'
#
loop_
_entity.id
_entity.type
_entity.pdbx_description
1 polymer ?
#
loop_
_entity_poly.entity_id
_entity_poly.type
_entity_poly.pdbx_seq_one_letter_code
_entity_poly.pdbx_strand_id
1 'polypeptide(L)'
;MNRSSIHLLDLPDEILLIILKKLNNIDVLYSLLDINNGRLNILAQENTFINTVKFITIDDMCLIDRFCSDILPRIHQNVKCFIIDPVFMERILLATTYPNLNKLEIFHFQQQIVLNYFTDESSLQSIFEQITNLILVNHDQHGSIGLLKNYTTNDNLPNLKCFSLKSICRFQQYDKIILLLRRMSCLEQLTLYIHVKGRNRVLDGTCVQRDILDYMPQLHSFTFYIGTYVNTIGLSYKLSNEDIRRTLTNIGQQHATSIVNYVSTDKAACSIFSLPFAFDYLEHLGNVFPNIVFSYVTYLLVEDDDPFKHEFFIRIARSFPLLKYLRIFNIESAVLCDLMTFESGNSGSHSIVEYSDLTSLDVRYGHRDYVEQFLNETKTYAPCLTELGVVDIHLKTVTKNFTRDETRHNCVKIISDYLLWDH
;
A
#
# COMPACT_ATOMS: atom_id res chain seq x y z
N MET A 1 14.92 21.40 -42.85
CA MET A 1 15.39 20.69 -41.63
C MET A 1 15.38 19.20 -41.93
N ASN A 2 16.55 18.57 -42.06
CA ASN A 2 16.63 17.11 -42.21
C ASN A 2 16.35 16.47 -40.85
N ARG A 3 15.18 15.84 -40.68
CA ARG A 3 14.92 14.98 -39.53
C ARG A 3 15.62 13.66 -39.80
N SER A 4 16.74 13.42 -39.11
CA SER A 4 17.36 12.09 -39.06
C SER A 4 16.47 11.19 -38.20
N SER A 5 15.83 10.19 -38.81
CA SER A 5 15.20 9.09 -38.08
C SER A 5 16.26 8.04 -37.77
N ILE A 6 16.60 7.85 -36.50
CA ILE A 6 17.38 6.70 -36.06
C ILE A 6 16.40 5.53 -35.94
N HIS A 7 16.63 4.43 -36.67
CA HIS A 7 15.81 3.25 -36.46
C HIS A 7 16.22 2.57 -35.16
N LEU A 8 15.23 2.03 -34.43
CA LEU A 8 15.48 1.35 -33.15
C LEU A 8 16.53 0.23 -33.31
N LEU A 9 16.50 -0.48 -34.44
CA LEU A 9 17.45 -1.55 -34.77
C LEU A 9 18.89 -1.07 -34.99
N ASP A 10 19.11 0.22 -35.22
CA ASP A 10 20.44 0.80 -35.40
C ASP A 10 21.12 1.08 -34.06
N LEU A 11 20.38 1.02 -32.95
CA LEU A 11 20.94 1.26 -31.62
C LEU A 11 21.79 0.08 -31.13
N PRO A 12 22.84 0.31 -30.32
CA PRO A 12 23.59 -0.74 -29.63
C PRO A 12 22.71 -1.57 -28.68
N ASP A 13 23.12 -2.81 -28.42
CA ASP A 13 22.39 -3.76 -27.56
C ASP A 13 22.17 -3.23 -26.14
N GLU A 14 23.17 -2.53 -25.60
CA GLU A 14 23.11 -1.95 -24.26
C GLU A 14 22.02 -0.88 -24.16
N ILE A 15 21.87 -0.07 -25.21
CA ILE A 15 20.84 0.97 -25.28
C ILE A 15 19.47 0.33 -25.47
N LEU A 16 19.36 -0.68 -26.33
CA LEU A 16 18.12 -1.44 -26.51
C LEU A 16 17.67 -2.08 -25.20
N LEU A 17 18.56 -2.74 -24.47
CA LEU A 17 18.23 -3.33 -23.17
C LEU A 17 17.77 -2.30 -22.15
N ILE A 18 18.39 -1.12 -22.11
CA ILE A 18 17.95 -0.01 -21.24
C ILE A 18 16.53 0.45 -21.63
N ILE A 19 16.24 0.56 -22.92
CA ILE A 19 14.91 0.93 -23.41
C ILE A 19 13.88 -0.15 -23.05
N LEU A 20 14.15 -1.41 -23.40
CA LEU A 20 13.25 -2.53 -23.14
C LEU A 20 12.97 -2.69 -21.64
N LYS A 21 13.97 -2.53 -20.77
CA LYS A 21 13.80 -2.59 -19.30
C LYS A 21 12.87 -1.52 -18.73
N LYS A 22 12.62 -0.43 -19.46
CA LYS A 22 11.66 0.61 -19.07
C LYS A 22 10.24 0.34 -19.57
N LEU A 23 10.07 -0.61 -20.49
CA LEU A 23 8.76 -0.99 -21.04
C LEU A 23 8.14 -2.13 -20.23
N ASN A 24 6.84 -2.33 -20.41
CA ASN A 24 6.16 -3.51 -19.91
C ASN A 24 6.73 -4.75 -20.61
N ASN A 25 7.16 -5.73 -19.83
CA ASN A 25 7.79 -6.95 -20.31
C ASN A 25 6.85 -7.80 -21.17
N ILE A 26 5.56 -7.83 -20.86
CA ILE A 26 4.58 -8.59 -21.66
C ILE A 26 4.39 -7.92 -23.03
N ASP A 27 4.22 -6.60 -23.06
CA ASP A 27 4.05 -5.87 -24.32
C ASP A 27 5.26 -6.04 -25.24
N VAL A 28 6.47 -6.00 -24.68
CA VAL A 28 7.71 -6.24 -25.43
C VAL A 28 7.76 -7.67 -25.93
N LEU A 29 7.60 -8.67 -25.06
CA LEU A 29 7.69 -10.08 -25.45
C LEU A 29 6.63 -10.46 -26.48
N TYR A 30 5.43 -9.89 -26.37
CA TYR A 30 4.35 -10.09 -27.32
C TYR A 30 4.63 -9.38 -28.65
N SER A 31 5.11 -8.12 -28.61
CA SER A 31 5.44 -7.36 -29.84
C SER A 31 6.61 -7.96 -30.61
N LEU A 32 7.50 -8.67 -29.93
CA LEU A 32 8.62 -9.37 -30.54
C LEU A 32 8.25 -10.79 -31.01
N LEU A 33 7.10 -11.32 -30.56
CA LEU A 33 6.55 -12.56 -31.09
C LEU A 33 6.30 -12.38 -32.60
N ASP A 34 6.85 -13.28 -33.41
CA ASP A 34 6.78 -13.26 -34.89
C ASP A 34 7.68 -12.24 -35.61
N ILE A 35 8.38 -11.36 -34.90
CA ILE A 35 9.46 -10.59 -35.53
C ILE A 35 10.62 -11.56 -35.76
N ASN A 36 10.85 -11.94 -37.02
CA ASN A 36 11.94 -12.83 -37.43
C ASN A 36 13.30 -12.10 -37.38
N ASN A 37 13.60 -11.48 -36.24
CA ASN A 37 14.81 -10.74 -35.95
C ASN A 37 15.55 -11.47 -34.84
N GLY A 38 16.56 -12.26 -35.22
CA GLY A 38 17.35 -13.04 -34.28
C GLY A 38 17.99 -12.21 -33.17
N ARG A 39 18.37 -10.95 -33.46
CA ARG A 39 18.98 -10.05 -32.47
C ARG A 39 18.00 -9.65 -31.37
N LEU A 40 16.79 -9.22 -31.75
CA LEU A 40 15.75 -8.87 -30.76
C LEU A 40 15.29 -10.08 -29.96
N ASN A 41 15.25 -11.27 -30.58
CA ASN A 41 14.94 -12.52 -29.87
C ASN A 41 16.01 -12.87 -28.83
N ILE A 42 17.30 -12.68 -29.16
CA ILE A 42 18.40 -12.89 -28.19
C ILE A 42 18.30 -11.88 -27.04
N LEU A 43 18.08 -10.60 -27.35
CA LEU A 43 17.95 -9.55 -26.32
C LEU A 43 16.75 -9.75 -25.42
N ALA A 44 15.62 -10.18 -25.99
CA ALA A 44 14.42 -10.52 -25.25
C ALA A 44 14.64 -11.75 -24.35
N GLN A 45 15.55 -12.65 -24.72
CA GLN A 45 15.89 -13.85 -23.96
C GLN A 45 16.97 -13.64 -22.90
N GLU A 46 17.62 -12.47 -22.86
CA GLU A 46 18.62 -12.20 -21.85
C GLU A 46 18.03 -12.27 -20.44
N ASN A 47 18.76 -12.97 -19.56
CA ASN A 47 18.37 -13.18 -18.17
C ASN A 47 17.96 -11.89 -17.49
N THR A 48 18.62 -10.76 -17.78
CA THR A 48 18.31 -9.49 -17.12
C THR A 48 16.95 -8.91 -17.46
N PHE A 49 16.33 -9.31 -18.57
CA PHE A 49 15.01 -8.84 -18.98
C PHE A 49 13.88 -9.74 -18.45
N ILE A 50 14.06 -11.07 -18.48
CA ILE A 50 12.99 -12.04 -18.17
C ILE A 50 13.01 -12.56 -16.73
N ASN A 51 14.00 -12.18 -15.92
CA ASN A 51 14.04 -12.59 -14.51
C ASN A 51 12.72 -12.28 -13.76
N THR A 52 12.00 -11.22 -14.15
CA THR A 52 10.70 -10.85 -13.60
C THR A 52 9.67 -10.69 -14.71
N VAL A 53 8.57 -11.42 -14.67
CA VAL A 53 7.43 -11.31 -15.61
C VAL A 53 6.19 -10.80 -14.87
N LYS A 54 5.51 -9.77 -15.41
CA LYS A 54 4.42 -9.05 -14.72
C LYS A 54 3.09 -9.16 -15.46
N PHE A 55 2.19 -10.02 -14.97
CA PHE A 55 0.82 -10.19 -15.45
C PHE A 55 -0.17 -9.44 -14.54
N ILE A 56 -0.08 -8.11 -14.56
CA ILE A 56 -1.04 -7.22 -13.88
C ILE A 56 -1.82 -6.47 -14.97
N THR A 57 -3.12 -6.25 -14.77
CA THR A 57 -3.97 -5.38 -15.63
C THR A 57 -4.02 -5.79 -17.11
N ILE A 58 -4.08 -7.08 -17.42
CA ILE A 58 -4.28 -7.56 -18.80
C ILE A 58 -5.76 -7.85 -19.01
N ASP A 59 -6.42 -7.04 -19.83
CA ASP A 59 -7.86 -7.17 -20.07
C ASP A 59 -8.19 -8.24 -21.13
N ASP A 60 -7.18 -8.67 -21.92
CA ASP A 60 -7.36 -9.64 -23.01
C ASP A 60 -6.93 -11.05 -22.60
N MET A 61 -7.90 -11.92 -22.31
CA MET A 61 -7.66 -13.33 -22.00
C MET A 61 -7.04 -14.12 -23.15
N CYS A 62 -7.33 -13.75 -24.41
CA CYS A 62 -6.73 -14.41 -25.57
C CYS A 62 -5.23 -14.10 -25.67
N LEU A 63 -4.83 -12.89 -25.27
CA LEU A 63 -3.42 -12.52 -25.17
C LEU A 63 -2.71 -13.39 -24.14
N ILE A 64 -3.32 -13.61 -22.96
CA ILE A 64 -2.76 -14.50 -21.93
C ILE A 64 -2.61 -15.92 -22.44
N ASP A 65 -3.63 -16.48 -23.09
CA ASP A 65 -3.59 -17.85 -23.59
C ASP A 65 -2.47 -18.05 -24.61
N ARG A 66 -2.34 -17.10 -25.54
CA ARG A 66 -1.24 -17.10 -26.51
C ARG A 66 0.12 -16.94 -25.84
N PHE A 67 0.23 -16.07 -24.84
CA PHE A 67 1.47 -15.88 -24.09
C PHE A 67 1.87 -17.16 -23.35
N CYS A 68 0.91 -17.85 -22.73
CA CYS A 68 1.12 -19.12 -22.06
C CYS A 68 1.49 -20.25 -23.02
N SER A 69 0.91 -20.32 -24.21
CA SER A 69 1.23 -21.37 -25.19
C SER A 69 2.54 -21.12 -25.93
N ASP A 70 2.85 -19.86 -26.28
CA ASP A 70 3.88 -19.54 -27.26
C ASP A 70 5.14 -18.95 -26.63
N ILE A 71 5.00 -18.12 -25.60
CA ILE A 71 6.09 -17.31 -25.03
C ILE A 71 6.67 -17.97 -23.79
N LEU A 72 5.85 -18.27 -22.77
CA LEU A 72 6.33 -18.84 -21.50
C LEU A 72 7.22 -20.07 -21.69
N PRO A 73 6.88 -21.07 -22.55
CA PRO A 73 7.74 -22.23 -22.79
C PRO A 73 9.10 -21.90 -23.38
N ARG A 74 9.29 -20.73 -24.00
CA ARG A 74 10.59 -20.29 -24.54
C ARG A 74 11.46 -19.59 -23.52
N ILE A 75 10.84 -18.98 -22.50
CA ILE A 75 11.53 -18.15 -21.51
C ILE A 75 11.61 -18.76 -20.11
N HIS A 76 10.93 -19.89 -19.89
CA HIS A 76 10.71 -20.48 -18.56
C HIS A 76 11.99 -20.73 -17.74
N GLN A 77 13.11 -21.05 -18.39
CA GLN A 77 14.38 -21.28 -17.72
C GLN A 77 14.95 -20.00 -17.09
N ASN A 78 14.56 -18.82 -17.59
CA ASN A 78 15.11 -17.55 -17.15
C ASN A 78 14.18 -16.82 -16.16
N VAL A 79 12.94 -17.28 -16.00
CA VAL A 79 11.97 -16.68 -15.08
C VAL A 79 12.35 -17.03 -13.64
N LYS A 80 12.58 -16.00 -12.82
CA LYS A 80 12.86 -16.13 -11.38
C LYS A 80 11.73 -15.61 -10.50
N CYS A 81 10.99 -14.63 -11.01
CA CYS A 81 9.95 -13.92 -10.32
C CYS A 81 8.73 -13.76 -11.22
N PHE A 82 7.56 -14.10 -10.67
CA PHE A 82 6.28 -13.76 -11.26
C PHE A 82 5.58 -12.71 -10.42
N ILE A 83 4.98 -11.73 -11.09
CA ILE A 83 4.04 -10.79 -10.49
C ILE A 83 2.70 -10.97 -11.20
N ILE A 84 1.69 -11.54 -10.53
CA ILE A 84 0.49 -12.07 -11.19
C ILE A 84 -0.79 -11.61 -10.47
N ASP A 85 -1.83 -11.29 -11.23
CA ASP A 85 -3.21 -11.22 -10.73
C ASP A 85 -3.80 -12.64 -10.51
N PRO A 86 -4.45 -12.94 -9.38
CA PRO A 86 -5.00 -14.25 -9.05
C PRO A 86 -5.78 -14.92 -10.18
N VAL A 87 -6.48 -14.15 -11.02
CA VAL A 87 -7.27 -14.68 -12.14
C VAL A 87 -6.43 -15.41 -13.21
N PHE A 88 -5.14 -15.07 -13.34
CA PHE A 88 -4.23 -15.69 -14.31
C PHE A 88 -3.32 -16.76 -13.69
N MET A 89 -3.30 -16.89 -12.37
CA MET A 89 -2.26 -17.64 -11.66
C MET A 89 -2.19 -19.10 -12.13
N GLU A 90 -3.32 -19.80 -12.18
CA GLU A 90 -3.35 -21.19 -12.63
C GLU A 90 -2.86 -21.34 -14.07
N ARG A 91 -3.33 -20.48 -14.98
CA ARG A 91 -2.93 -20.52 -16.39
C ARG A 91 -1.43 -20.31 -16.57
N ILE A 92 -0.86 -19.32 -15.89
CA ILE A 92 0.56 -18.97 -16.01
C ILE A 92 1.44 -20.04 -15.37
N LEU A 93 1.10 -20.46 -14.15
CA LEU A 93 1.91 -21.40 -13.41
C LEU A 93 1.83 -22.81 -14.02
N LEU A 94 0.70 -23.21 -14.61
CA LEU A 94 0.58 -24.50 -15.31
C LEU A 94 1.07 -24.49 -16.76
N ALA A 95 1.43 -23.33 -17.33
CA ALA A 95 1.83 -23.24 -18.74
C ALA A 95 3.07 -24.09 -19.06
N THR A 96 4.02 -24.19 -18.12
CA THR A 96 5.28 -24.95 -18.26
C THR A 96 5.97 -25.11 -16.91
N THR A 97 7.12 -25.77 -16.86
CA THR A 97 7.93 -25.89 -15.64
C THR A 97 8.85 -24.71 -15.46
N TYR A 98 9.00 -24.19 -14.24
CA TYR A 98 9.84 -23.02 -13.97
C TYR A 98 10.99 -23.35 -13.01
N PRO A 99 12.09 -23.96 -13.49
CA PRO A 99 13.13 -24.51 -12.62
C PRO A 99 13.86 -23.46 -11.77
N ASN A 100 13.84 -22.20 -12.18
CA ASN A 100 14.50 -21.09 -11.48
C ASN A 100 13.51 -20.15 -10.77
N LEU A 101 12.21 -20.45 -10.78
CA LEU A 101 11.19 -19.66 -10.11
C LEU A 101 11.34 -19.82 -8.61
N ASN A 102 11.69 -18.74 -7.94
CA ASN A 102 11.86 -18.70 -6.49
C ASN A 102 11.06 -17.58 -5.83
N LYS A 103 10.44 -16.70 -6.61
CA LYS A 103 9.64 -15.59 -6.12
C LYS A 103 8.29 -15.49 -6.82
N LEU A 104 7.22 -15.32 -6.04
CA LEU A 104 5.88 -15.09 -6.54
C LEU A 104 5.26 -13.90 -5.79
N GLU A 105 4.81 -12.89 -6.53
CA GLU A 105 4.03 -11.76 -6.01
C GLU A 105 2.62 -11.82 -6.59
N ILE A 106 1.61 -11.78 -5.71
CA ILE A 106 0.20 -11.84 -6.09
C ILE A 106 -0.47 -10.51 -5.74
N PHE A 107 -0.95 -9.78 -6.76
CA PHE A 107 -1.62 -8.48 -6.61
C PHE A 107 -3.14 -8.63 -6.60
N HIS A 108 -3.87 -7.70 -5.99
CA HIS A 108 -5.34 -7.78 -5.87
C HIS A 108 -5.82 -9.13 -5.32
N PHE A 109 -5.06 -9.67 -4.36
CA PHE A 109 -5.34 -10.96 -3.75
C PHE A 109 -6.77 -11.00 -3.19
N GLN A 110 -7.63 -11.79 -3.83
CA GLN A 110 -8.90 -12.20 -3.24
C GLN A 110 -8.64 -13.42 -2.37
N GLN A 111 -8.82 -13.26 -1.05
CA GLN A 111 -8.44 -14.28 -0.07
C GLN A 111 -9.01 -15.66 -0.39
N GLN A 112 -10.26 -15.73 -0.87
CA GLN A 112 -10.87 -17.01 -1.20
C GLN A 112 -10.17 -17.72 -2.37
N ILE A 113 -9.82 -16.98 -3.43
CA ILE A 113 -9.22 -17.54 -4.64
C ILE A 113 -7.85 -18.13 -4.31
N VAL A 114 -7.00 -17.35 -3.68
CA VAL A 114 -5.62 -17.77 -3.46
C VAL A 114 -5.50 -18.81 -2.36
N LEU A 115 -6.36 -18.76 -1.33
CA LEU A 115 -6.41 -19.85 -0.37
C LEU A 115 -6.84 -21.17 -1.02
N ASN A 116 -7.74 -21.17 -2.02
CA ASN A 116 -8.07 -22.40 -2.75
C ASN A 116 -6.86 -22.99 -3.50
N TYR A 117 -5.86 -22.18 -3.85
CA TYR A 117 -4.64 -22.65 -4.50
C TYR A 117 -3.59 -23.18 -3.51
N PHE A 118 -3.63 -22.73 -2.26
CA PHE A 118 -2.77 -23.22 -1.17
C PHE A 118 -3.34 -24.45 -0.46
N THR A 119 -4.37 -25.08 -1.02
CA THR A 119 -5.04 -26.22 -0.41
C THR A 119 -4.82 -27.50 -1.20
N ASP A 120 -4.77 -28.64 -0.48
CA ASP A 120 -4.18 -29.96 -0.83
C ASP A 120 -4.58 -30.64 -2.15
N GLU A 121 -5.41 -30.03 -2.99
CA GLU A 121 -5.81 -30.60 -4.29
C GLU A 121 -5.42 -29.71 -5.48
N SER A 122 -4.60 -28.67 -5.27
CA SER A 122 -4.21 -27.81 -6.38
C SER A 122 -3.12 -28.46 -7.23
N SER A 123 -3.29 -28.38 -8.54
CA SER A 123 -2.27 -28.72 -9.56
C SER A 123 -0.97 -27.89 -9.41
N LEU A 124 -0.95 -26.91 -8.51
CA LEU A 124 0.15 -25.96 -8.29
C LEU A 124 1.09 -26.34 -7.14
N GLN A 125 0.81 -27.42 -6.38
CA GLN A 125 1.60 -27.78 -5.20
C GLN A 125 3.11 -27.88 -5.49
N SER A 126 3.48 -28.59 -6.57
CA SER A 126 4.89 -28.75 -6.98
C SER A 126 5.60 -27.43 -7.33
N ILE A 127 4.85 -26.39 -7.71
CA ILE A 127 5.39 -25.07 -8.01
C ILE A 127 5.57 -24.29 -6.72
N PHE A 128 4.61 -24.37 -5.80
CA PHE A 128 4.73 -23.75 -4.48
C PHE A 128 5.88 -24.32 -3.66
N GLU A 129 6.23 -25.59 -3.84
CA GLU A 129 7.43 -26.19 -3.23
C GLU A 129 8.75 -25.54 -3.70
N GLN A 130 8.78 -24.93 -4.89
CA GLN A 130 9.97 -24.25 -5.44
C GLN A 130 10.04 -22.77 -5.00
N ILE A 131 8.92 -22.18 -4.59
CA ILE A 131 8.83 -20.78 -4.21
C ILE A 131 9.41 -20.58 -2.81
N THR A 132 10.50 -19.82 -2.71
CA THR A 132 11.13 -19.46 -1.43
C THR A 132 10.70 -18.08 -0.94
N ASN A 133 10.18 -17.23 -1.83
CA ASN A 133 9.71 -15.87 -1.53
C ASN A 133 8.28 -15.66 -2.06
N LEU A 134 7.31 -15.50 -1.16
CA LEU A 134 5.92 -15.24 -1.53
C LEU A 134 5.47 -13.88 -1.01
N ILE A 135 4.92 -13.03 -1.88
CA ILE A 135 4.40 -11.71 -1.53
C ILE A 135 2.92 -11.66 -1.90
N LEU A 136 2.06 -11.37 -0.94
CA LEU A 136 0.62 -11.20 -1.15
C LEU A 136 0.24 -9.74 -0.88
N VAL A 137 -0.27 -9.07 -1.92
CA VAL A 137 -0.69 -7.67 -1.86
C VAL A 137 -2.19 -7.58 -2.07
N ASN A 138 -2.92 -7.14 -1.05
CA ASN A 138 -4.35 -6.85 -1.16
C ASN A 138 -4.59 -5.33 -1.03
N HIS A 139 -5.24 -4.75 -2.03
CA HIS A 139 -5.60 -3.32 -2.08
C HIS A 139 -7.11 -3.07 -1.88
N ASP A 140 -7.94 -4.10 -1.73
CA ASP A 140 -9.39 -3.93 -1.64
C ASP A 140 -9.82 -3.35 -0.28
N GLN A 141 -10.31 -2.11 -0.29
CA GLN A 141 -10.91 -1.43 0.88
C GLN A 141 -12.34 -1.95 1.20
N HIS A 142 -12.97 -2.72 0.31
CA HIS A 142 -14.38 -3.14 0.38
C HIS A 142 -14.54 -4.67 0.36
N GLY A 143 -14.01 -5.36 1.37
CA GLY A 143 -14.06 -6.83 1.43
C GLY A 143 -15.46 -7.42 1.71
N SER A 144 -16.05 -8.04 0.70
CA SER A 144 -16.96 -9.18 0.87
C SER A 144 -16.10 -10.45 0.93
N ILE A 145 -16.29 -11.31 1.95
CA ILE A 145 -15.57 -12.60 2.04
C ILE A 145 -16.54 -13.76 2.14
N GLY A 146 -16.32 -14.77 1.29
CA GLY A 146 -16.92 -16.10 1.36
C GLY A 146 -16.39 -16.93 2.55
N LEU A 147 -17.23 -17.84 3.01
CA LEU A 147 -16.97 -18.73 4.14
C LEU A 147 -15.78 -19.66 3.85
N LEU A 148 -14.72 -19.56 4.66
CA LEU A 148 -13.77 -20.65 4.86
C LEU A 148 -14.46 -21.67 5.77
N LYS A 149 -15.15 -22.63 5.17
CA LYS A 149 -15.52 -23.87 5.85
C LYS A 149 -14.57 -24.96 5.38
N ASN A 150 -14.03 -25.68 6.36
CA ASN A 150 -13.31 -26.95 6.26
C ASN A 150 -11.85 -26.88 5.81
N TYR A 151 -10.93 -26.68 6.77
CA TYR A 151 -9.57 -27.23 6.68
C TYR A 151 -9.20 -27.88 8.01
N THR A 152 -8.88 -29.17 7.95
CA THR A 152 -8.51 -30.05 9.07
C THR A 152 -7.33 -30.97 8.71
N THR A 153 -6.41 -30.55 7.83
CA THR A 153 -5.20 -31.34 7.50
C THR A 153 -3.92 -30.51 7.64
N ASN A 154 -2.84 -31.21 7.98
CA ASN A 154 -1.76 -30.80 8.88
C ASN A 154 -0.48 -30.38 8.15
N ASP A 155 -0.55 -30.03 6.87
CA ASP A 155 0.65 -29.92 6.05
C ASP A 155 1.28 -28.53 6.18
N ASN A 156 2.52 -28.50 6.68
CA ASN A 156 3.35 -27.30 6.73
C ASN A 156 3.68 -26.84 5.30
N LEU A 157 4.06 -25.57 5.14
CA LEU A 157 4.68 -25.05 3.91
C LEU A 157 6.21 -25.03 4.11
N PRO A 158 6.92 -26.18 3.98
CA PRO A 158 8.26 -26.36 4.54
C PRO A 158 9.36 -25.53 3.86
N ASN A 159 9.16 -25.08 2.61
CA ASN A 159 10.23 -24.46 1.81
C ASN A 159 10.20 -22.93 1.79
N LEU A 160 9.15 -22.31 2.34
CA LEU A 160 9.01 -20.86 2.30
C LEU A 160 9.93 -20.21 3.34
N LYS A 161 10.93 -19.45 2.87
CA LYS A 161 11.89 -18.75 3.73
C LYS A 161 11.51 -17.31 3.99
N CYS A 162 10.94 -16.64 2.99
CA CYS A 162 10.48 -15.26 3.10
C CYS A 162 9.02 -15.15 2.72
N PHE A 163 8.26 -14.43 3.54
CA PHE A 163 6.86 -14.13 3.29
C PHE A 163 6.59 -12.65 3.52
N SER A 164 5.81 -12.06 2.62
CA SER A 164 5.29 -10.71 2.81
C SER A 164 3.78 -10.67 2.58
N LEU A 165 3.06 -10.00 3.49
CA LEU A 165 1.62 -9.85 3.41
C LEU A 165 1.21 -8.41 3.76
N LYS A 166 0.42 -7.81 2.87
CA LYS A 166 -0.26 -6.52 3.06
C LYS A 166 -1.76 -6.74 3.02
N SER A 167 -2.44 -6.52 4.14
CA SER A 167 -3.87 -6.81 4.28
C SER A 167 -4.60 -5.82 5.20
N ILE A 168 -5.75 -5.33 4.74
CA ILE A 168 -6.77 -4.65 5.57
C ILE A 168 -7.94 -5.62 5.73
N CYS A 169 -8.28 -5.99 6.96
CA CYS A 169 -9.19 -7.09 7.20
C CYS A 169 -10.12 -6.86 8.40
N ARG A 170 -11.23 -7.58 8.47
CA ARG A 170 -12.08 -7.66 9.67
C ARG A 170 -11.50 -8.62 10.70
N PHE A 171 -11.95 -8.54 11.95
CA PHE A 171 -11.51 -9.45 13.01
C PHE A 171 -11.64 -10.94 12.64
N GLN A 172 -12.74 -11.39 12.01
CA GLN A 172 -12.86 -12.81 11.63
C GLN A 172 -11.85 -13.26 10.56
N GLN A 173 -11.26 -12.31 9.83
CA GLN A 173 -10.26 -12.55 8.79
C GLN A 173 -8.85 -12.59 9.36
N TYR A 174 -8.60 -11.86 10.45
CA TYR A 174 -7.35 -11.91 11.18
C TYR A 174 -7.03 -13.33 11.65
N ASP A 175 -7.98 -14.03 12.27
CA ASP A 175 -7.76 -15.41 12.75
C ASP A 175 -7.35 -16.36 11.62
N LYS A 176 -7.89 -16.16 10.42
CA LYS A 176 -7.53 -16.94 9.21
C LYS A 176 -6.12 -16.65 8.74
N ILE A 177 -5.71 -15.37 8.78
CA ILE A 177 -4.32 -14.98 8.48
C ILE A 177 -3.37 -15.61 9.50
N ILE A 178 -3.72 -15.59 10.78
CA ILE A 178 -2.93 -16.23 11.83
C ILE A 178 -2.81 -17.74 11.60
N LEU A 179 -3.90 -18.44 11.26
CA LEU A 179 -3.85 -19.87 10.93
C LEU A 179 -2.93 -20.16 9.74
N LEU A 180 -2.92 -19.31 8.71
CA LEU A 180 -1.99 -19.43 7.58
C LEU A 180 -0.53 -19.25 8.04
N LEU A 181 -0.24 -18.17 8.78
CA LEU A 181 1.09 -17.87 9.29
C LEU A 181 1.65 -19.01 10.16
N ARG A 182 0.81 -19.65 10.98
CA ARG A 182 1.21 -20.78 11.83
C ARG A 182 1.69 -22.01 11.06
N ARG A 183 1.28 -22.17 9.79
CA ARG A 183 1.74 -23.27 8.92
C ARG A 183 3.10 -22.99 8.28
N MET A 184 3.62 -21.77 8.44
CA MET A 184 4.88 -21.31 7.87
C MET A 184 5.99 -21.26 8.94
N SER A 185 6.12 -22.34 9.72
CA SER A 185 7.04 -22.42 10.87
C SER A 185 8.53 -22.37 10.49
N CYS A 186 8.85 -22.56 9.21
CA CYS A 186 10.21 -22.47 8.66
C CYS A 186 10.58 -21.08 8.13
N LEU A 187 9.73 -20.06 8.31
CA LEU A 187 10.04 -18.71 7.85
C LEU A 187 11.26 -18.13 8.57
N GLU A 188 12.19 -17.62 7.77
CA GLU A 188 13.37 -16.89 8.22
C GLU A 188 13.12 -15.38 8.22
N GLN A 189 12.26 -14.90 7.32
CA GLN A 189 11.92 -13.49 7.15
C GLN A 189 10.42 -13.28 6.96
N LEU A 190 9.84 -12.34 7.70
CA LEU A 190 8.42 -11.97 7.61
C LEU A 190 8.28 -10.45 7.50
N THR A 191 7.62 -9.98 6.44
CA THR A 191 7.20 -8.58 6.28
C THR A 191 5.67 -8.49 6.32
N LEU A 192 5.13 -7.98 7.41
CA LEU A 192 3.70 -8.07 7.69
C LEU A 192 3.07 -6.70 7.90
N TYR A 193 2.15 -6.30 7.03
CA TYR A 193 1.23 -5.21 7.30
C TYR A 193 -0.18 -5.74 7.41
N ILE A 194 -0.75 -5.62 8.61
CA ILE A 194 -2.15 -5.97 8.86
C ILE A 194 -2.85 -4.76 9.49
N HIS A 195 -4.00 -4.39 8.97
CA HIS A 195 -4.92 -3.48 9.64
C HIS A 195 -6.24 -4.20 9.94
N VAL A 196 -6.56 -4.38 11.22
CA VAL A 196 -7.75 -5.12 11.68
C VAL A 196 -8.87 -4.16 12.10
N LYS A 197 -10.03 -4.26 11.45
CA LYS A 197 -11.24 -3.48 11.75
C LYS A 197 -12.26 -4.30 12.55
N GLY A 198 -13.00 -3.63 13.42
CA GLY A 198 -14.18 -4.18 14.11
C GLY A 198 -13.85 -5.15 15.24
N ARG A 199 -12.74 -4.92 15.95
CA ARG A 199 -12.33 -5.73 17.10
C ARG A 199 -12.72 -5.02 18.41
N ASN A 200 -13.01 -5.79 19.46
CA ASN A 200 -13.31 -5.23 20.79
C ASN A 200 -12.06 -5.09 21.68
N ARG A 201 -10.88 -5.44 21.16
CA ARG A 201 -9.60 -5.43 21.90
C ARG A 201 -8.47 -5.02 20.98
N VAL A 202 -7.53 -4.25 21.51
CA VAL A 202 -6.30 -3.86 20.81
C VAL A 202 -5.40 -5.08 20.61
N LEU A 203 -4.70 -5.13 19.48
CA LEU A 203 -3.57 -6.03 19.27
C LEU A 203 -2.31 -5.38 19.83
N ASP A 204 -1.78 -5.95 20.91
CA ASP A 204 -0.56 -5.51 21.58
C ASP A 204 0.59 -6.51 21.36
N GLY A 205 1.74 -6.29 22.01
CA GLY A 205 2.88 -7.19 21.92
C GLY A 205 2.58 -8.62 22.39
N THR A 206 1.69 -8.81 23.37
CA THR A 206 1.32 -10.16 23.82
C THR A 206 0.56 -10.93 22.74
N CYS A 207 -0.29 -10.23 21.98
CA CYS A 207 -0.97 -10.81 20.83
C CYS A 207 0.03 -11.19 19.73
N VAL A 208 1.02 -10.34 19.44
CA VAL A 208 2.07 -10.65 18.45
C VAL A 208 2.88 -11.87 18.84
N GLN A 209 3.28 -11.98 20.11
CA GLN A 209 3.99 -13.15 20.61
C GLN A 209 3.17 -14.42 20.42
N ARG A 210 1.95 -14.42 20.96
CA ARG A 210 1.07 -15.59 20.95
C ARG A 210 0.63 -15.96 19.54
N ASP A 211 0.33 -15.00 18.68
CA ASP A 211 -0.30 -15.28 17.39
C ASP A 211 0.74 -15.59 16.31
N ILE A 212 1.95 -15.04 16.42
CA ILE A 212 2.98 -15.10 15.37
C ILE A 212 4.28 -15.73 15.90
N LEU A 213 4.93 -15.08 16.86
CA LEU A 213 6.32 -15.43 17.23
C LEU A 213 6.46 -16.83 17.84
N ASP A 214 5.48 -17.26 18.66
CA ASP A 214 5.47 -18.61 19.26
C ASP A 214 5.47 -19.74 18.22
N TYR A 215 5.04 -19.46 16.99
CA TYR A 215 4.92 -20.44 15.91
C TYR A 215 6.04 -20.33 14.86
N MET A 216 6.94 -19.35 14.98
CA MET A 216 7.99 -19.07 14.00
C MET A 216 9.38 -19.04 14.67
N PRO A 217 9.87 -20.19 15.19
CA PRO A 217 11.13 -20.23 15.91
C PRO A 217 12.36 -19.92 15.03
N GLN A 218 12.24 -20.00 13.71
CA GLN A 218 13.30 -19.68 12.75
C GLN A 218 13.27 -18.21 12.29
N LEU A 219 12.37 -17.38 12.82
CA LEU A 219 12.22 -16.01 12.34
C LEU A 219 13.37 -15.12 12.85
N HIS A 220 14.27 -14.76 11.95
CA HIS A 220 15.41 -13.88 12.26
C HIS A 220 15.13 -12.41 11.91
N SER A 221 14.25 -12.18 10.92
CA SER A 221 13.87 -10.85 10.47
C SER A 221 12.35 -10.70 10.50
N PHE A 222 11.87 -9.72 11.26
CA PHE A 222 10.45 -9.41 11.36
C PHE A 222 10.21 -7.91 11.22
N THR A 223 9.74 -7.51 10.04
CA THR A 223 9.32 -6.14 9.74
C THR A 223 7.80 -6.11 9.76
N PHE A 224 7.19 -5.25 10.59
CA PHE A 224 5.74 -5.29 10.75
C PHE A 224 5.08 -3.94 11.00
N TYR A 225 3.81 -3.88 10.62
CA TYR A 225 2.81 -2.93 11.07
C TYR A 225 1.54 -3.73 11.37
N ILE A 226 1.01 -3.59 12.59
CA ILE A 226 -0.25 -4.19 13.02
C ILE A 226 -1.11 -3.07 13.59
N GLY A 227 -2.07 -2.62 12.78
CA GLY A 227 -3.10 -1.65 13.15
C GLY A 227 -4.35 -2.35 13.66
N THR A 228 -4.98 -1.81 14.70
CA THR A 228 -6.29 -2.22 15.17
C THR A 228 -7.18 -1.00 15.35
N TYR A 229 -8.38 -1.06 14.81
CA TYR A 229 -9.44 -0.10 15.06
C TYR A 229 -10.50 -0.74 15.96
N VAL A 230 -10.62 -0.25 17.20
CA VAL A 230 -11.47 -0.82 18.24
C VAL A 230 -12.59 0.11 18.65
N ASN A 231 -13.73 -0.48 19.00
CA ASN A 231 -14.79 0.23 19.71
C ASN A 231 -14.48 0.24 21.22
N THR A 232 -14.48 1.41 21.84
CA THR A 232 -14.15 1.62 23.26
C THR A 232 -15.38 1.64 24.18
N ILE A 233 -16.59 1.43 23.66
CA ILE A 233 -17.81 1.34 24.47
C ILE A 233 -17.66 0.20 25.48
N GLY A 234 -17.77 0.54 26.76
CA GLY A 234 -17.67 -0.42 27.86
C GLY A 234 -16.24 -0.78 28.27
N LEU A 235 -15.20 -0.19 27.68
CA LEU A 235 -13.84 -0.31 28.19
C LEU A 235 -13.68 0.57 29.44
N SER A 236 -13.38 -0.05 30.58
CA SER A 236 -13.11 0.66 31.83
C SER A 236 -11.73 1.32 31.88
N TYR A 237 -10.83 0.95 30.94
CA TYR A 237 -9.45 1.39 30.92
C TYR A 237 -9.02 1.87 29.53
N LYS A 238 -8.41 3.06 29.48
CA LYS A 238 -7.78 3.60 28.27
C LYS A 238 -6.31 3.18 28.23
N LEU A 239 -5.97 2.29 27.31
CA LEU A 239 -4.58 1.95 26.96
C LEU A 239 -3.76 3.18 26.58
N SER A 240 -2.56 3.28 27.13
CA SER A 240 -1.57 4.30 26.75
C SER A 240 -0.52 3.72 25.80
N ASN A 241 0.22 4.59 25.09
CA ASN A 241 1.40 4.16 24.33
C ASN A 241 2.45 3.47 25.22
N GLU A 242 2.57 3.89 26.48
CA GLU A 242 3.52 3.30 27.43
C GLU A 242 3.14 1.87 27.82
N ASP A 243 1.84 1.58 27.95
CA ASP A 243 1.36 0.21 28.20
C ASP A 243 1.69 -0.71 27.02
N ILE A 244 1.43 -0.25 25.78
CA ILE A 244 1.75 -1.01 24.58
C ILE A 244 3.26 -1.22 24.44
N ARG A 245 4.06 -0.16 24.64
CA ARG A 245 5.52 -0.23 24.61
C ARG A 245 6.05 -1.27 25.60
N ARG A 246 5.50 -1.34 26.82
CA ARG A 246 5.88 -2.36 27.81
C ARG A 246 5.66 -3.78 27.26
N THR A 247 4.55 -4.03 26.59
CA THR A 247 4.27 -5.36 25.99
C THR A 247 5.25 -5.70 24.86
N LEU A 248 5.65 -4.73 24.03
CA LEU A 248 6.63 -4.93 22.96
C LEU A 248 8.03 -5.20 23.50
N THR A 249 8.45 -4.47 24.54
CA THR A 249 9.73 -4.71 25.21
C THR A 249 9.79 -6.11 25.82
N ASN A 250 8.70 -6.58 26.43
CA ASN A 250 8.64 -7.89 27.07
C ASN A 250 8.84 -9.06 26.10
N ILE A 251 8.56 -8.86 24.80
CA ILE A 251 8.71 -9.88 23.75
C ILE A 251 10.01 -9.71 22.95
N GLY A 252 10.95 -8.89 23.46
CA GLY A 252 12.25 -8.66 22.83
C GLY A 252 12.21 -7.71 21.63
N GLN A 253 11.08 -7.08 21.32
CA GLN A 253 10.93 -6.16 20.18
C GLN A 253 11.35 -4.73 20.56
N GLN A 254 12.64 -4.54 20.86
CA GLN A 254 13.20 -3.26 21.31
C GLN A 254 13.17 -2.16 20.24
N HIS A 255 13.13 -2.57 18.96
CA HIS A 255 13.04 -1.67 17.82
C HIS A 255 11.60 -1.49 17.32
N ALA A 256 10.59 -1.78 18.14
CA ALA A 256 9.20 -1.52 17.82
C ALA A 256 8.65 -0.32 18.62
N THR A 257 7.66 0.35 18.05
CA THR A 257 6.95 1.46 18.70
C THR A 257 5.45 1.36 18.47
N SER A 258 4.70 2.27 19.07
CA SER A 258 3.25 2.31 18.95
C SER A 258 2.71 3.71 18.75
N ILE A 259 1.51 3.77 18.18
CA ILE A 259 0.66 4.96 18.12
C ILE A 259 -0.73 4.55 18.60
N VAL A 260 -1.10 5.01 19.78
CA VAL A 260 -2.45 4.86 20.34
C VAL A 260 -3.18 6.19 20.29
N ASN A 261 -4.28 6.23 19.54
CA ASN A 261 -5.16 7.39 19.38
C ASN A 261 -6.59 7.03 19.80
N TYR A 262 -7.24 7.93 20.52
CA TYR A 262 -8.67 7.85 20.81
C TYR A 262 -9.37 8.79 19.84
N VAL A 263 -9.72 8.23 18.68
CA VAL A 263 -10.28 8.99 17.55
C VAL A 263 -11.61 9.62 17.95
N SER A 264 -12.42 8.87 18.71
CA SER A 264 -13.68 9.37 19.27
C SER A 264 -13.93 8.89 20.70
N THR A 265 -15.04 9.36 21.29
CA THR A 265 -15.50 8.88 22.61
C THR A 265 -15.66 7.36 22.68
N ASP A 266 -15.97 6.75 21.54
CA ASP A 266 -16.30 5.33 21.39
C ASP A 266 -15.34 4.56 20.48
N LYS A 267 -14.25 5.16 19.99
CA LYS A 267 -13.30 4.51 19.08
C LYS A 267 -11.85 4.83 19.43
N ALA A 268 -11.00 3.81 19.28
CA ALA A 268 -9.55 3.97 19.37
C ALA A 268 -8.86 3.24 18.22
N ALA A 269 -7.79 3.86 17.73
CA ALA A 269 -6.85 3.27 16.80
C ALA A 269 -5.55 2.97 17.55
N CYS A 270 -5.06 1.75 17.45
CA CYS A 270 -3.75 1.37 17.97
C CYS A 270 -2.93 0.74 16.84
N SER A 271 -1.79 1.34 16.53
CA SER A 271 -0.82 0.82 15.58
C SER A 271 0.44 0.43 16.33
N ILE A 272 0.93 -0.80 16.13
CA ILE A 272 2.27 -1.22 16.55
C ILE A 272 3.11 -1.53 15.32
N PHE A 273 4.38 -1.14 15.31
CA PHE A 273 5.24 -1.35 14.14
C PHE A 273 6.73 -1.36 14.47
N SER A 274 7.51 -2.03 13.61
CA SER A 274 8.96 -2.06 13.65
C SER A 274 9.59 -0.77 13.10
N LEU A 275 10.77 -0.42 13.60
CA LEU A 275 11.60 0.69 13.14
C LEU A 275 12.89 0.18 12.45
N PRO A 276 13.37 0.83 11.37
CA PRO A 276 12.70 1.93 10.67
C PRO A 276 11.38 1.49 10.02
N PHE A 277 10.42 2.40 9.93
CA PHE A 277 9.12 2.10 9.33
C PHE A 277 9.32 1.83 7.83
N ALA A 278 8.92 0.65 7.34
CA ALA A 278 9.28 0.17 6.00
C ALA A 278 8.13 0.17 4.98
N PHE A 279 6.97 0.71 5.34
CA PHE A 279 5.76 0.65 4.50
C PHE A 279 5.48 1.99 3.82
N ASP A 280 4.80 1.94 2.67
CA ASP A 280 4.48 3.09 1.84
C ASP A 280 3.21 3.84 2.24
N TYR A 281 2.55 3.40 3.31
CA TYR A 281 1.21 3.80 3.71
C TYR A 281 1.08 3.71 5.23
N LEU A 282 0.37 4.69 5.80
CA LEU A 282 0.02 4.74 7.20
C LEU A 282 -1.42 5.26 7.33
N GLU A 283 -2.25 4.53 8.06
CA GLU A 283 -3.68 4.85 8.19
C GLU A 283 -4.09 5.09 9.64
N HIS A 284 -5.15 5.90 9.80
CA HIS A 284 -5.80 6.21 11.09
C HIS A 284 -4.86 6.89 12.09
N LEU A 285 -4.05 7.83 11.59
CA LEU A 285 -3.22 8.69 12.42
C LEU A 285 -4.03 9.84 13.01
N GLY A 286 -4.05 9.98 14.33
CA GLY A 286 -4.71 11.09 15.03
C GLY A 286 -3.78 12.27 15.30
N ASN A 287 -4.24 13.20 16.13
CA ASN A 287 -3.55 14.45 16.51
C ASN A 287 -2.17 14.24 17.19
N VAL A 288 -1.92 13.05 17.74
CA VAL A 288 -0.72 12.73 18.51
C VAL A 288 0.00 11.54 17.88
N PHE A 289 1.23 11.77 17.44
CA PHE A 289 2.12 10.74 16.94
C PHE A 289 3.57 11.05 17.31
N PRO A 290 4.44 10.03 17.43
CA PRO A 290 5.81 10.22 17.86
C PRO A 290 6.61 11.01 16.83
N ASN A 291 7.65 11.71 17.28
CA ASN A 291 8.55 12.47 16.41
C ASN A 291 9.49 11.53 15.62
N ILE A 292 8.92 10.85 14.63
CA ILE A 292 9.58 9.89 13.75
C ILE A 292 9.48 10.38 12.31
N VAL A 293 10.53 10.14 11.53
CA VAL A 293 10.54 10.38 10.08
C VAL A 293 10.18 9.10 9.35
N PHE A 294 9.00 9.08 8.76
CA PHE A 294 8.45 7.99 7.97
C PHE A 294 8.92 8.12 6.51
N SER A 295 10.18 7.79 6.28
CA SER A 295 10.89 8.06 5.02
C SER A 295 10.31 7.37 3.78
N TYR A 296 9.47 6.34 3.95
CA TYR A 296 8.88 5.58 2.84
C TYR A 296 7.39 5.86 2.64
N VAL A 297 6.73 6.54 3.58
CA VAL A 297 5.28 6.75 3.51
C VAL A 297 4.94 7.77 2.44
N THR A 298 4.18 7.32 1.45
CA THR A 298 3.65 8.13 0.36
C THR A 298 2.15 8.36 0.46
N TYR A 299 1.43 7.52 1.22
CA TYR A 299 0.00 7.64 1.49
C TYR A 299 -0.26 7.78 3.00
N LEU A 300 -0.92 8.86 3.41
CA LEU A 300 -1.28 9.09 4.80
C LEU A 300 -2.78 9.35 4.93
N LEU A 301 -3.43 8.57 5.79
CA LEU A 301 -4.80 8.81 6.25
C LEU A 301 -4.77 9.27 7.70
N VAL A 302 -5.24 10.49 7.95
CA VAL A 302 -5.40 11.06 9.29
C VAL A 302 -6.88 11.16 9.65
N GLU A 303 -7.20 10.85 10.90
CA GLU A 303 -8.58 10.81 11.41
C GLU A 303 -8.59 11.21 12.88
N ASP A 304 -9.43 12.18 13.23
CA ASP A 304 -9.64 12.64 14.61
C ASP A 304 -11.01 13.34 14.71
N ASP A 305 -11.63 13.34 15.88
CA ASP A 305 -12.85 14.12 16.16
C ASP A 305 -12.51 15.60 16.34
N ASP A 306 -11.34 15.91 16.90
CA ASP A 306 -10.92 17.28 17.15
C ASP A 306 -10.27 17.91 15.92
N PRO A 307 -10.58 19.18 15.59
CA PRO A 307 -9.98 19.81 14.43
C PRO A 307 -8.45 19.95 14.52
N PHE A 308 -7.76 19.55 13.45
CA PHE A 308 -6.32 19.71 13.32
C PHE A 308 -5.91 21.18 13.23
N LYS A 309 -4.96 21.58 14.10
CA LYS A 309 -4.36 22.92 14.07
C LYS A 309 -3.24 23.02 13.03
N HIS A 310 -2.81 24.25 12.69
CA HIS A 310 -1.73 24.45 11.71
C HIS A 310 -0.43 23.72 12.07
N GLU A 311 -0.08 23.65 13.37
CA GLU A 311 1.10 22.94 13.86
C GLU A 311 1.05 21.43 13.58
N PHE A 312 -0.14 20.86 13.39
CA PHE A 312 -0.27 19.47 12.94
C PHE A 312 0.23 19.29 11.50
N PHE A 313 -0.11 20.20 10.58
CA PHE A 313 0.37 20.15 9.20
C PHE A 313 1.89 20.35 9.11
N ILE A 314 2.46 21.24 9.94
CA ILE A 314 3.92 21.36 10.08
C ILE A 314 4.54 20.01 10.49
N ARG A 315 3.94 19.31 11.47
CA ARG A 315 4.42 17.99 11.91
C ARG A 315 4.30 16.95 10.80
N ILE A 316 3.21 16.95 10.02
CA ILE A 316 3.07 16.06 8.87
C ILE A 316 4.21 16.28 7.87
N ALA A 317 4.42 17.51 7.40
CA ALA A 317 5.45 17.79 6.39
C ALA A 317 6.85 17.34 6.84
N ARG A 318 7.17 17.49 8.13
CA ARG A 318 8.45 17.04 8.71
C ARG A 318 8.56 15.52 8.83
N SER A 319 7.48 14.86 9.22
CA SER A 319 7.47 13.41 9.45
C SER A 319 7.28 12.59 8.19
N PHE A 320 6.70 13.16 7.12
CA PHE A 320 6.35 12.46 5.88
C PHE A 320 6.93 13.18 4.66
N PRO A 321 8.26 13.18 4.46
CA PRO A 321 8.91 13.97 3.43
C PRO A 321 8.56 13.55 1.99
N LEU A 322 8.14 12.29 1.77
CA LEU A 322 7.75 11.75 0.46
C LEU A 322 6.23 11.63 0.27
N LEU A 323 5.45 12.38 1.05
CA LEU A 323 4.00 12.28 1.04
C LEU A 323 3.41 12.73 -0.30
N LYS A 324 2.72 11.81 -0.97
CA LYS A 324 2.03 12.05 -2.26
C LYS A 324 0.52 12.17 -2.11
N TYR A 325 -0.06 11.39 -1.20
CA TYR A 325 -1.49 11.30 -0.98
C TYR A 325 -1.80 11.58 0.49
N LEU A 326 -2.53 12.66 0.76
CA LEU A 326 -2.99 13.00 2.09
C LEU A 326 -4.51 12.98 2.14
N ARG A 327 -5.06 12.19 3.05
CA ARG A 327 -6.50 12.11 3.30
C ARG A 327 -6.80 12.47 4.75
N ILE A 328 -7.71 13.41 4.95
CA ILE A 328 -8.07 13.97 6.26
C ILE A 328 -9.56 13.73 6.51
N PHE A 329 -9.87 13.04 7.61
CA PHE A 329 -11.23 12.84 8.09
C PHE A 329 -11.43 13.49 9.46
N ASN A 330 -12.51 14.24 9.58
CA ASN A 330 -13.04 14.71 10.84
C ASN A 330 -14.58 14.83 10.70
N ILE A 331 -15.26 13.70 10.86
CA ILE A 331 -16.70 13.57 10.53
C ILE A 331 -17.57 14.29 11.56
N GLU A 332 -17.25 14.21 12.85
CA GLU A 332 -18.07 14.84 13.90
C GLU A 332 -17.97 16.36 13.89
N SER A 333 -16.78 16.93 13.61
CA SER A 333 -16.61 18.37 13.45
C SER A 333 -17.31 18.92 12.21
N ALA A 334 -17.29 18.19 11.09
CA ALA A 334 -17.85 18.71 9.83
C ALA A 334 -19.36 19.03 9.91
N VAL A 335 -20.13 18.27 10.69
CA VAL A 335 -21.58 18.48 10.86
C VAL A 335 -21.88 19.61 11.86
N LEU A 336 -21.02 19.81 12.87
CA LEU A 336 -21.24 20.79 13.93
C LEU A 336 -20.60 22.17 13.64
N CYS A 337 -19.59 22.23 12.78
CA CYS A 337 -18.75 23.42 12.63
C CYS A 337 -19.26 24.52 11.69
N ASP A 338 -20.33 24.30 10.92
CA ASP A 338 -21.02 25.43 10.28
C ASP A 338 -21.56 26.44 11.31
N LEU A 339 -21.64 26.05 12.59
CA LEU A 339 -22.12 26.87 13.71
C LEU A 339 -21.01 27.46 14.59
N MET A 340 -19.76 27.00 14.48
CA MET A 340 -18.66 27.51 15.31
C MET A 340 -17.60 28.16 14.43
N THR A 341 -17.52 29.48 14.46
CA THR A 341 -16.38 30.23 13.92
C THR A 341 -15.14 29.80 14.71
N PHE A 342 -14.28 29.00 14.09
CA PHE A 342 -12.93 28.78 14.59
C PHE A 342 -12.26 30.15 14.66
N GLU A 343 -12.06 30.68 15.87
CA GLU A 343 -11.23 31.86 16.05
C GLU A 343 -9.86 31.48 15.51
N SER A 344 -9.46 32.07 14.37
CA SER A 344 -8.12 31.88 13.84
C SER A 344 -7.16 32.51 14.84
N GLY A 345 -6.76 31.72 15.83
CA GLY A 345 -5.88 32.13 16.90
C GLY A 345 -4.65 32.78 16.28
N ASN A 346 -4.49 34.05 16.62
CA ASN A 346 -3.38 34.95 16.35
C ASN A 346 -2.31 34.46 15.36
N SER A 347 -2.20 35.19 14.25
CA SER A 347 -1.19 35.19 13.20
C SER A 347 0.24 35.35 13.72
N GLY A 348 0.71 34.40 14.53
CA GLY A 348 2.14 34.17 14.67
C GLY A 348 2.69 33.86 13.29
N SER A 349 3.80 34.49 12.94
CA SER A 349 4.57 34.23 11.70
C SER A 349 5.04 32.77 11.69
N HIS A 350 4.16 31.84 11.36
CA HIS A 350 4.52 30.47 11.09
C HIS A 350 5.17 30.42 9.71
N SER A 351 6.29 29.68 9.63
CA SER A 351 6.93 29.39 8.36
C SER A 351 5.95 28.66 7.43
N ILE A 352 5.94 29.05 6.16
CA ILE A 352 5.20 28.33 5.10
C ILE A 352 5.60 26.86 5.13
N VAL A 353 4.60 25.97 5.15
CA VAL A 353 4.80 24.52 5.15
C VAL A 353 4.91 24.04 3.71
N GLU A 354 6.01 23.39 3.36
CA GLU A 354 6.20 22.84 2.02
C GLU A 354 5.80 21.37 1.95
N TYR A 355 5.00 21.03 0.94
CA TYR A 355 4.64 19.67 0.54
C TYR A 355 5.08 19.43 -0.91
N SER A 356 6.38 19.23 -1.13
CA SER A 356 6.99 19.20 -2.47
C SER A 356 6.44 18.08 -3.36
N ASP A 357 6.07 16.93 -2.78
CA ASP A 357 5.64 15.72 -3.52
C ASP A 357 4.12 15.47 -3.46
N LEU A 358 3.34 16.30 -2.76
CA LEU A 358 1.91 16.08 -2.57
C LEU A 358 1.17 16.30 -3.89
N THR A 359 0.62 15.21 -4.44
CA THR A 359 -0.15 15.20 -5.70
C THR A 359 -1.65 15.17 -5.47
N SER A 360 -2.10 14.58 -4.35
CA SER A 360 -3.51 14.38 -4.06
C SER A 360 -3.84 14.72 -2.61
N LEU A 361 -4.84 15.58 -2.42
CA LEU A 361 -5.38 15.97 -1.12
C LEU A 361 -6.88 15.68 -1.07
N ASP A 362 -7.33 14.85 -0.13
CA ASP A 362 -8.76 14.59 0.09
C ASP A 362 -9.19 15.04 1.50
N VAL A 363 -9.98 16.11 1.52
CA VAL A 363 -10.56 16.76 2.71
C VAL A 363 -12.08 16.83 2.63
N ARG A 364 -12.73 15.98 1.80
CA ARG A 364 -14.20 15.96 1.64
C ARG A 364 -14.97 15.76 2.94
N TYR A 365 -14.34 15.08 3.90
CA TYR A 365 -14.91 14.76 5.21
C TYR A 365 -14.20 15.50 6.34
N GLY A 366 -13.48 16.58 6.02
CA GLY A 366 -12.75 17.40 6.98
C GLY A 366 -13.38 18.77 7.19
N HIS A 367 -12.86 19.51 8.15
CA HIS A 367 -13.23 20.89 8.42
C HIS A 367 -12.84 21.81 7.25
N ARG A 368 -13.68 22.81 6.94
CA ARG A 368 -13.42 23.76 5.84
C ARG A 368 -12.07 24.49 5.99
N ASP A 369 -11.62 24.71 7.22
CA ASP A 369 -10.36 25.40 7.48
C ASP A 369 -9.17 24.61 6.94
N TYR A 370 -9.26 23.29 6.77
CA TYR A 370 -8.17 22.53 6.16
C TYR A 370 -7.99 22.94 4.69
N VAL A 371 -9.09 23.20 3.99
CA VAL A 371 -9.07 23.75 2.63
C VAL A 371 -8.37 25.11 2.64
N GLU A 372 -8.68 25.98 3.59
CA GLU A 372 -7.98 27.26 3.72
C GLU A 372 -6.50 27.10 4.09
N GLN A 373 -6.14 26.17 4.96
CA GLN A 373 -4.76 25.93 5.35
C GLN A 373 -3.90 25.47 4.17
N PHE A 374 -4.40 24.50 3.39
CA PHE A 374 -3.67 23.93 2.25
C PHE A 374 -3.69 24.82 1.00
N LEU A 375 -4.79 25.52 0.72
CA LEU A 375 -4.87 26.35 -0.48
C LEU A 375 -4.23 27.72 -0.29
N ASN A 376 -4.13 28.25 0.93
CA ASN A 376 -3.50 29.54 1.18
C ASN A 376 -1.96 29.43 1.12
N GLU A 377 -1.36 30.08 0.13
CA GLU A 377 0.08 30.08 -0.14
C GLU A 377 0.93 30.71 0.97
N THR A 378 0.32 31.57 1.82
CA THR A 378 1.00 32.11 2.99
C THR A 378 1.14 31.09 4.12
N LYS A 379 0.48 29.93 4.01
CA LYS A 379 0.48 28.85 5.00
C LYS A 379 1.08 27.57 4.46
N THR A 380 0.79 27.23 3.22
CA THR A 380 1.23 25.97 2.60
C THR A 380 1.64 26.17 1.15
N TYR A 381 2.74 25.53 0.75
CA TYR A 381 3.21 25.48 -0.63
C TYR A 381 3.15 24.03 -1.12
N ALA A 382 2.26 23.75 -2.08
CA ALA A 382 2.03 22.41 -2.62
C ALA A 382 2.09 22.41 -4.16
N PRO A 383 3.29 22.54 -4.75
CA PRO A 383 3.46 22.80 -6.19
C PRO A 383 3.04 21.62 -7.08
N CYS A 384 2.97 20.41 -6.53
CA CYS A 384 2.63 19.18 -7.25
C CYS A 384 1.15 18.80 -7.14
N LEU A 385 0.34 19.57 -6.41
CA LEU A 385 -1.07 19.25 -6.17
C LEU A 385 -1.86 19.30 -7.48
N THR A 386 -2.37 18.15 -7.91
CA THR A 386 -3.20 17.99 -9.12
C THR A 386 -4.60 17.51 -8.79
N GLU A 387 -4.78 16.77 -7.71
CA GLU A 387 -6.07 16.22 -7.30
C GLU A 387 -6.51 16.82 -5.95
N LEU A 388 -7.73 17.37 -5.93
CA LEU A 388 -8.33 17.91 -4.71
C LEU A 388 -9.74 17.33 -4.49
N GLY A 389 -9.86 16.43 -3.52
CA GLY A 389 -11.14 16.02 -2.96
C GLY A 389 -11.64 17.04 -1.95
N VAL A 390 -12.64 17.84 -2.29
CA VAL A 390 -13.23 18.84 -1.39
C VAL A 390 -14.73 18.99 -1.66
N VAL A 391 -15.49 19.44 -0.67
CA VAL A 391 -16.90 19.84 -0.88
C VAL A 391 -16.93 21.16 -1.67
N ASP A 392 -17.70 21.21 -2.77
CA ASP A 392 -17.75 22.35 -3.70
C ASP A 392 -17.97 23.70 -2.99
N ILE A 393 -18.91 23.76 -2.04
CA ILE A 393 -19.21 25.01 -1.32
C ILE A 393 -18.01 25.50 -0.50
N HIS A 394 -17.20 24.60 0.07
CA HIS A 394 -15.99 24.97 0.81
C HIS A 394 -14.93 25.52 -0.14
N LEU A 395 -14.75 24.88 -1.30
CA LEU A 395 -13.80 25.32 -2.32
C LEU A 395 -14.14 26.72 -2.83
N LYS A 396 -15.40 26.95 -3.24
CA LYS A 396 -15.88 28.25 -3.70
C LYS A 396 -15.75 29.33 -2.63
N THR A 397 -16.04 28.99 -1.38
CA THR A 397 -15.92 29.94 -0.25
C THR A 397 -14.46 30.34 0.00
N VAL A 398 -13.56 29.36 0.14
CA VAL A 398 -12.14 29.61 0.47
C VAL A 398 -11.43 30.36 -0.66
N THR A 399 -11.70 30.00 -1.91
CA THR A 399 -11.07 30.59 -3.10
C THR A 399 -11.77 31.87 -3.58
N LYS A 400 -12.91 32.23 -2.98
CA LYS A 400 -13.84 33.26 -3.50
C LYS A 400 -14.17 33.04 -4.98
N ASN A 401 -14.59 31.83 -5.35
CA ASN A 401 -14.77 31.39 -6.74
C ASN A 401 -13.49 31.59 -7.57
N PHE A 402 -12.34 31.15 -7.04
CA PHE A 402 -11.02 31.29 -7.66
C PHE A 402 -10.55 32.73 -7.95
N THR A 403 -11.12 33.74 -7.30
CA THR A 403 -10.66 35.14 -7.40
C THR A 403 -9.74 35.57 -6.25
N ARG A 404 -9.48 34.70 -5.26
CA ARG A 404 -8.62 35.00 -4.11
C ARG A 404 -7.14 34.76 -4.46
N ASP A 405 -6.36 35.84 -4.51
CA ASP A 405 -4.93 35.80 -4.91
C ASP A 405 -4.10 34.84 -4.05
N GLU A 406 -4.30 34.80 -2.73
CA GLU A 406 -3.50 33.93 -1.84
C GLU A 406 -3.75 32.44 -2.08
N THR A 407 -4.78 32.07 -2.85
CA THR A 407 -5.06 30.67 -3.19
C THR A 407 -4.60 30.28 -4.59
N ARG A 408 -4.18 31.27 -5.38
CA ARG A 408 -4.01 31.11 -6.82
C ARG A 408 -2.93 30.08 -7.16
N HIS A 409 -1.77 30.15 -6.50
CA HIS A 409 -0.63 29.30 -6.83
C HIS A 409 -0.92 27.80 -6.62
N ASN A 410 -1.48 27.43 -5.47
CA ASN A 410 -1.84 26.05 -5.17
C ASN A 410 -3.05 25.56 -5.99
N CYS A 411 -3.89 26.46 -6.51
CA CYS A 411 -5.04 26.11 -7.35
C CYS A 411 -4.74 26.01 -8.85
N VAL A 412 -3.60 26.49 -9.36
CA VAL A 412 -3.34 26.60 -10.81
C VAL A 412 -3.60 25.28 -11.56
N LYS A 413 -3.15 24.15 -11.00
CA LYS A 413 -3.30 22.82 -11.60
C LYS A 413 -4.66 22.17 -11.34
N ILE A 414 -5.40 22.62 -10.33
CA ILE A 414 -6.73 22.10 -10.00
C ILE A 414 -7.79 22.70 -10.92
N ILE A 415 -7.62 23.98 -11.28
CA ILE A 415 -8.56 24.73 -12.13
C ILE A 415 -8.67 24.13 -13.54
N SER A 416 -7.57 23.59 -14.09
CA SER A 416 -7.61 22.97 -15.43
C SER A 416 -8.57 21.80 -15.50
N ASP A 417 -8.72 21.06 -14.41
CA ASP A 417 -9.52 19.85 -14.36
C ASP A 417 -10.97 20.16 -13.95
N TYR A 418 -11.17 21.17 -13.10
CA TYR A 418 -12.51 21.59 -12.65
C TYR A 418 -13.31 22.28 -13.76
N LEU A 419 -12.66 23.11 -14.60
CA LEU A 419 -13.32 23.80 -15.72
C LEU A 419 -13.72 22.87 -16.88
N LEU A 420 -13.24 21.62 -16.89
CA LEU A 420 -13.62 20.62 -17.89
C LEU A 420 -14.94 19.88 -17.56
N TRP A 421 -15.48 20.05 -16.35
CA TRP A 421 -16.70 19.35 -15.91
C TRP A 421 -17.97 20.22 -15.92
N ASP A 422 -17.82 21.55 -16.04
CA ASP A 422 -18.94 22.52 -16.11
C ASP A 422 -19.33 22.89 -17.56
N HIS A 423 -18.89 22.10 -18.55
CA HIS A 423 -19.26 22.17 -19.97
C HIS A 423 -19.61 20.77 -20.49
#